data_AF-A0A9D4LKX3-F1
#
_entry.id   AF-A0A9D4LKX3-F1
#
_cell.length_a   1.000
_cell.length_b   1.000
_cell.length_c   1.000
_cell.angle_alpha   90.00
_cell.angle_beta   90.00
_cell.angle_gamma   90.00
#
_symmetry.space_group_name_H-M   'P 1'
#
loop_
_entity.id
_entity.type
_entity.pdbx_description
1 polymer ?
#
loop_
_entity_poly.entity_id
_entity_poly.type
_entity_poly.pdbx_seq_one_letter_code
_entity_poly.pdbx_strand_id
1 'polypeptide(L)' 'MYSVPETTLRDRIKGRVDADAEFGHDTIFTMDEETNLYDNVTYMAEIGFGYTQKTVQYMGTDFTESLGKQ' A
#
# COMPACT_ATOMS: atom_id res chain seq x y z
N MET A 1 -9.52 -22.03 -9.76
CA MET A 1 -8.28 -21.41 -9.25
C MET A 1 -8.75 -20.35 -8.25
N TYR A 2 -8.35 -20.44 -6.99
CA TYR A 2 -8.76 -19.46 -5.97
C TYR A 2 -8.01 -18.14 -6.23
N SER A 3 -8.72 -17.00 -6.26
CA SER A 3 -8.16 -15.67 -6.52
C SER A 3 -7.35 -15.09 -5.34
N VAL A 4 -6.84 -15.93 -4.45
CA VAL A 4 -6.14 -15.54 -3.23
C VAL A 4 -4.77 -16.22 -3.16
N PRO A 5 -3.73 -15.54 -2.63
CA PRO A 5 -2.41 -16.12 -2.46
C PRO A 5 -2.41 -17.41 -1.62
N GLU A 6 -1.48 -18.33 -1.92
CA GLU A 6 -1.33 -19.59 -1.17
C GLU A 6 -1.04 -19.35 0.32
N THR A 7 -0.34 -18.27 0.65
CA THR A 7 -0.05 -17.85 2.02
C THR A 7 -1.34 -17.58 2.81
N THR A 8 -2.29 -16.87 2.22
CA THR A 8 -3.62 -16.59 2.80
C THR A 8 -4.40 -17.88 3.06
N LEU A 9 -4.34 -18.84 2.13
CA LEU A 9 -4.97 -20.16 2.31
C LEU A 9 -4.31 -20.94 3.47
N ARG A 10 -2.98 -20.90 3.56
CA ARG A 10 -2.21 -21.57 4.62
C ARG A 10 -2.50 -20.96 5.99
N ASP A 11 -2.64 -19.64 6.10
CA ASP A 11 -2.93 -18.96 7.37
C ASP A 11 -4.38 -19.22 7.83
N ARG A 12 -5.33 -19.36 6.89
CA ARG A 12 -6.70 -19.81 7.20
C ARG A 12 -6.73 -21.23 7.79
N ILE A 13 -5.98 -22.17 7.20
CA ILE A 13 -5.87 -23.55 7.71
C ILE A 13 -5.23 -23.58 9.10
N LYS A 14 -4.30 -22.67 9.38
CA LYS A 14 -3.62 -22.56 10.67
C LYS A 14 -4.42 -21.77 11.72
N GLY A 15 -5.64 -21.31 11.41
CA GLY A 15 -6.48 -20.53 12.32
C GLY A 15 -5.89 -19.17 12.69
N ARG A 16 -5.00 -18.62 11.85
CA ARG A 16 -4.40 -17.29 12.05
C ARG A 16 -5.27 -16.16 11.48
N VAL A 17 -6.20 -16.53 10.61
CA VAL A 17 -7.20 -15.65 10.00
C VAL A 17 -8.52 -16.40 10.10
N ASP A 18 -9.54 -15.75 10.65
CA ASP A 18 -10.86 -16.32 10.78
C ASP A 18 -11.42 -16.68 9.40
N ALA A 19 -12.19 -17.78 9.34
CA ALA A 19 -12.73 -18.26 8.08
C ALA A 19 -13.73 -17.26 7.44
N ASP A 20 -14.29 -16.38 8.24
CA ASP A 20 -15.25 -15.33 7.92
C ASP A 20 -14.66 -13.92 8.03
N ALA A 21 -13.33 -13.78 8.13
CA ALA A 21 -12.68 -12.48 8.14
C ALA A 21 -13.10 -11.67 6.90
N GLU A 22 -13.71 -10.51 7.13
CA GLU A 22 -14.05 -9.57 6.07
C GLU A 22 -12.77 -9.12 5.35
N PHE A 23 -12.88 -8.88 4.04
CA PHE A 23 -11.77 -8.30 3.29
C PHE A 23 -11.40 -6.97 3.93
N GLY A 24 -10.09 -6.71 4.06
CA GLY A 24 -9.60 -5.43 4.58
C GLY A 24 -10.09 -4.26 3.73
N HIS A 25 -9.95 -3.04 4.26
CA HIS A 25 -10.31 -1.83 3.53
C HIS A 25 -9.65 -1.79 2.15
N ASP A 26 -10.42 -1.34 1.17
CA ASP A 26 -9.90 -1.09 -0.17
C ASP A 26 -8.73 -0.10 -0.10
N THR A 27 -7.75 -0.29 -0.98
CA THR A 27 -6.60 0.61 -1.05
C THR A 27 -7.06 2.01 -1.46
N ILE A 28 -6.55 3.03 -0.77
CA ILE A 28 -6.88 4.43 -1.07
C ILE A 28 -6.35 4.82 -2.46
N PHE A 29 -5.18 4.31 -2.84
CA PHE A 29 -4.56 4.53 -4.13
C PHE A 29 -4.91 3.43 -5.12
N THR A 30 -5.02 3.82 -6.39
CA THR A 30 -4.88 2.86 -7.49
C THR A 30 -3.42 2.48 -7.68
N MET A 31 -3.15 1.38 -8.37
CA MET A 31 -1.79 0.93 -8.64
C MET A 31 -0.96 2.00 -9.39
N ASP A 32 -1.56 2.73 -10.32
CA ASP A 32 -0.87 3.79 -11.07
C ASP A 32 -0.54 5.00 -10.18
N GLU A 33 -1.44 5.36 -9.27
CA GLU A 33 -1.24 6.45 -8.30
C GLU A 33 -0.12 6.10 -7.31
N GLU A 34 -0.10 4.87 -6.81
CA GLU A 34 0.96 4.38 -5.91
C GLU A 34 2.31 4.32 -6.63
N THR A 35 2.33 3.89 -7.90
CA THR A 35 3.55 3.83 -8.71
C THR A 35 4.17 5.21 -8.91
N ASN A 36 3.34 6.25 -9.13
CA ASN A 36 3.83 7.62 -9.27
C ASN A 36 4.54 8.12 -7.99
N LEU A 37 3.93 7.86 -6.82
CA LEU A 37 4.52 8.23 -5.54
C LEU A 37 5.83 7.45 -5.29
N TYR A 38 5.83 6.16 -5.63
CA TYR A 38 7.02 5.31 -5.53
C TYR A 38 8.17 5.79 -6.41
N ASP A 39 7.90 6.11 -7.68
CA ASP A 39 8.91 6.58 -8.63
C ASP A 39 9.54 7.89 -8.16
N ASN A 40 8.73 8.80 -7.61
CA ASN A 40 9.23 10.05 -7.03
C ASN A 40 10.18 9.80 -5.85
N VAL A 41 9.76 8.98 -4.89
CA VAL A 41 10.57 8.66 -3.70
C VAL A 41 11.87 7.95 -4.11
N THR A 42 11.79 7.04 -5.06
CA THR A 42 12.94 6.29 -5.58
C THR A 42 13.92 7.21 -6.30
N TYR A 43 13.43 8.06 -7.20
CA TYR A 43 14.25 9.03 -7.90
C TYR A 43 15.00 9.95 -6.94
N MET A 44 14.30 10.47 -5.92
CA MET A 44 14.89 11.35 -4.91
C MET A 44 15.96 10.63 -4.08
N ALA A 45 15.77 9.35 -3.78
CA ALA A 45 16.79 8.52 -3.13
C ALA A 45 18.02 8.31 -4.02
N GLU A 46 17.83 8.07 -5.32
CA GLU A 46 18.93 7.85 -6.29
C GLU A 46 19.81 9.09 -6.48
N ILE A 47 19.22 10.29 -6.47
CA ILE A 47 19.98 11.55 -6.56
C ILE A 47 20.61 12.00 -5.22
N GLY A 48 20.51 11.18 -4.17
CA GLY A 48 21.12 11.42 -2.86
C GLY A 48 20.26 12.25 -1.90
N PHE A 49 19.01 12.50 -2.23
CA PHE A 49 18.04 13.25 -1.42
C PHE A 49 16.93 12.35 -0.88
N GLY A 50 17.32 11.25 -0.23
CA GLY A 50 16.38 10.30 0.36
C GLY A 50 15.48 10.94 1.42
N TYR A 51 14.20 10.57 1.40
CA TYR A 51 13.21 11.05 2.37
C TYR A 51 13.18 10.19 3.62
N THR A 52 12.85 10.81 4.76
CA THR A 52 12.55 10.06 5.99
C THR A 52 11.17 9.42 5.88
N GLN A 53 10.93 8.35 6.64
CA GLN A 53 9.60 7.71 6.70
C GLN A 53 8.48 8.71 7.00
N LYS A 54 8.73 9.66 7.91
CA LYS A 54 7.75 10.69 8.28
C LYS A 54 7.44 11.62 7.11
N THR A 55 8.45 12.00 6.33
CA THR A 55 8.27 12.81 5.12
C THR A 55 7.45 12.07 4.07
N VAL A 56 7.72 10.78 3.86
CA VAL A 56 6.95 9.94 2.92
C VAL A 56 5.48 9.82 3.35
N GLN A 57 5.23 9.70 4.67
CA GLN A 57 3.87 9.70 5.19
C GLN A 57 3.13 11.02 4.91
N TYR A 58 3.79 12.17 5.14
CA TYR A 58 3.18 13.47 4.81
C TYR A 58 2.91 13.63 3.33
N MET A 59 3.85 13.23 2.47
CA MET A 59 3.65 13.26 1.01
C MET A 59 2.48 12.37 0.58
N GLY A 60 2.32 11.20 1.20
CA GLY A 60 1.16 10.33 0.96
C GLY A 60 -0.15 11.01 1.36
N THR A 61 -0.20 11.67 2.52
CA THR A 61 -1.39 12.42 2.96
C THR A 61 -1.72 13.56 2.00
N ASP A 62 -0.74 14.40 1.68
CA ASP A 62 -0.91 15.54 0.75
C ASP A 62 -1.34 15.06 -0.64
N PHE A 63 -0.80 13.94 -1.10
CA PHE A 63 -1.17 13.35 -2.38
C PHE A 63 -2.61 12.83 -2.37
N THR A 64 -3.03 12.20 -1.27
CA THR A 64 -4.41 11.74 -1.07
C THR A 64 -5.39 12.92 -1.08
N GLU A 65 -5.05 14.00 -0.37
CA GLU A 65 -5.83 15.25 -0.36
C GLU A 65 -5.93 15.86 -1.76
N SER A 66 -4.83 15.86 -2.53
CA SER A 66 -4.80 16.40 -3.89
C SER A 66 -5.71 15.62 -4.86
N LEU A 67 -5.90 14.33 -4.62
CA LEU A 67 -6.79 13.46 -5.37
C LEU A 67 -8.25 13.53 -4.88
N GLY A 68 -8.53 14.27 -3.80
CA GLY A 68 -9.86 14.36 -3.20
C GLY A 68 -10.33 13.06 -2.56
N LYS A 69 -9.40 12.16 -2.21
CA LYS A 69 -9.68 10.92 -1.48
C LYS A 69 -9.48 11.20 0.02
N GLN A 70 -10.24 10.57 0.90
CA GLN A 70 -10.11 10.67 2.36
C GLN A 70 -10.38 9.32 3.01
#